data_AF-A0A7S4W983-F1
#
_entry.id   AF-A0A7S4W983-F1
#
_cell.length_a   1.000
_cell.length_b   1.000
_cell.length_c   1.000
_cell.angle_alpha   90.00
_cell.angle_beta   90.00
_cell.angle_gamma   90.00
#
_symmetry.space_group_name_H-M   'P 1'
#
loop_
_entity.id
_entity.type
_entity.pdbx_description
1 polymer ?
#
loop_
_entity_poly.entity_id
_entity_poly.type
_entity_poly.pdbx_seq_one_letter_code
_entity_poly.pdbx_strand_id
1 'polypeptide(L)'
;SLGSSPLAQVAGSQAESSPAHTCGCPTSELQMALVDFCVDGLRVGTLVELHSLSDDELNGALGQVVSYSDVEGFGIMLITGKQVQMKSANVRVPQDLKKPGLGGKPSSFDVLVGPRMDETLLADEVSACLFEKGFCVMRVCQSVEEVEKTFEAMKEMAQAGKLQRFAEEVEEGYLGTNNR
;
A
#
# COMPACT_ATOMS: atom_id res chain seq x y z
N SER A 1 62.65 -33.13 32.07
CA SER A 1 62.73 -32.43 33.36
C SER A 1 61.94 -31.15 33.28
N LEU A 2 61.00 -30.97 34.21
CA LEU A 2 60.63 -29.75 34.95
C LEU A 2 60.75 -28.42 34.17
N GLY A 3 59.61 -27.82 33.80
CA GLY A 3 59.08 -26.65 34.51
C GLY A 3 59.25 -25.42 33.59
N SER A 4 58.43 -24.38 33.57
CA SER A 4 57.44 -23.88 34.52
C SER A 4 56.55 -22.88 33.76
N SER A 5 55.26 -22.82 34.08
CA SER A 5 54.37 -21.71 33.68
C SER A 5 54.85 -20.38 34.25
N PRO A 6 54.43 -19.26 33.64
CA PRO A 6 53.79 -18.25 34.46
C PRO A 6 52.53 -17.62 33.85
N LEU A 7 51.52 -17.55 34.71
CA LEU A 7 50.63 -16.42 35.00
C LEU A 7 49.91 -15.70 33.85
N ALA A 8 48.61 -16.01 33.78
CA ALA A 8 47.58 -15.18 33.20
C ALA A 8 47.50 -13.81 33.92
N GLN A 9 47.59 -12.73 33.15
CA GLN A 9 47.11 -11.41 33.56
C GLN A 9 45.76 -11.16 32.91
N VAL A 10 44.73 -11.13 33.76
CA VAL A 10 43.40 -10.62 33.45
C VAL A 10 43.47 -9.10 33.44
N ALA A 11 43.22 -8.49 32.29
CA ALA A 11 43.15 -7.04 32.15
C ALA A 11 41.84 -6.61 31.49
N GLY A 12 41.03 -5.88 32.26
CA GLY A 12 40.29 -4.72 31.77
C GLY A 12 39.04 -4.98 30.94
N SER A 13 37.90 -5.18 31.61
CA SER A 13 36.60 -4.79 31.10
C SER A 13 36.59 -3.26 30.94
N GLN A 14 36.65 -2.78 29.69
CA GLN A 14 36.29 -1.41 29.36
C GLN A 14 34.81 -1.42 28.95
N ALA A 15 33.99 -0.82 29.81
CA ALA A 15 32.62 -0.46 29.48
C ALA A 15 32.66 0.66 28.44
N GLU A 16 32.34 0.32 27.19
CA GLU A 16 32.00 1.32 26.18
C GLU A 16 30.67 1.98 26.58
N SER A 17 30.79 3.21 27.08
CA SER A 17 29.68 4.13 27.24
C SER A 17 29.17 4.55 25.86
N SER A 18 28.10 3.92 25.38
CA SER A 18 27.35 4.42 24.23
C SER A 18 26.88 5.85 24.52
N PRO A 19 27.19 6.84 23.65
CA PRO A 19 26.54 8.14 23.74
C PRO A 19 25.09 7.97 23.31
N ALA A 20 24.17 8.25 24.23
CA ALA A 20 22.75 8.41 23.92
C ALA A 20 22.61 9.56 22.91
N HIS A 21 22.50 9.20 21.64
CA HIS A 21 22.02 10.10 20.59
C HIS A 21 20.55 10.37 20.87
N THR A 22 20.25 11.41 21.65
CA THR A 22 18.90 11.97 21.73
C THR A 22 18.60 12.61 20.38
N CYS A 23 18.00 11.82 19.49
CA CYS A 23 17.39 12.31 18.27
C CYS A 23 16.17 13.15 18.67
N GLY A 24 16.39 14.45 18.83
CA GLY A 24 15.33 15.43 18.97
C GLY A 24 14.63 15.60 17.63
N CYS A 25 13.63 14.76 17.36
CA CYS A 25 12.61 15.09 16.38
C CYS A 25 11.59 16.00 17.06
N PRO A 26 11.42 17.27 16.66
CA PRO A 26 10.20 17.99 16.93
C PRO A 26 9.17 17.49 15.91
N THR A 27 8.70 16.26 16.05
CA THR A 27 7.43 15.88 15.46
C THR A 27 6.36 16.54 16.32
N SER A 28 5.99 17.76 15.96
CA SER A 28 4.62 18.20 16.19
C SER A 28 3.72 17.32 15.32
N GLU A 29 3.57 16.05 15.71
CA GLU A 29 2.41 15.25 15.37
C GLU A 29 1.23 15.98 16.01
N LEU A 30 0.69 16.94 15.27
CA LEU A 30 -0.72 17.20 15.33
C LEU A 30 -1.38 15.86 14.99
N GLN A 31 -1.61 15.05 16.02
CA GLN A 31 -2.72 14.13 16.08
C GLN A 31 -3.97 14.98 15.86
N MET A 32 -4.24 15.28 14.58
CA MET A 32 -5.56 15.63 14.13
C MET A 32 -6.37 14.39 14.42
N ALA A 33 -7.05 14.40 15.57
CA ALA A 33 -8.10 13.44 15.85
C ALA A 33 -8.91 13.29 14.56
N LEU A 34 -8.99 12.06 14.06
CA LEU A 34 -9.83 11.67 12.94
C LEU A 34 -11.28 11.91 13.37
N VAL A 35 -11.70 13.18 13.31
CA VAL A 35 -13.11 13.53 13.40
C VAL A 35 -13.70 12.96 12.13
N ASP A 36 -14.60 12.00 12.31
CA ASP A 36 -15.36 11.35 11.26
C ASP A 36 -16.24 12.41 10.57
N PHE A 37 -15.60 13.13 9.65
CA PHE A 37 -16.16 14.28 8.98
C PHE A 37 -16.88 13.80 7.72
N CYS A 38 -18.18 14.12 7.65
CA CYS A 38 -19.06 13.77 6.56
C CYS A 38 -19.62 15.06 5.96
N VAL A 39 -19.21 15.40 4.74
CA VAL A 39 -19.79 16.51 3.97
C VAL A 39 -20.43 15.96 2.71
N ASP A 40 -21.70 16.33 2.51
CA ASP A 40 -22.51 15.86 1.40
C ASP A 40 -22.57 14.33 1.28
N GLY A 41 -22.48 13.63 2.43
CA GLY A 41 -22.45 12.17 2.49
C GLY A 41 -21.10 11.53 2.19
N LEU A 42 -20.08 12.34 1.85
CA LEU A 42 -18.72 11.87 1.57
C LEU A 42 -17.83 11.99 2.81
N ARG A 43 -17.07 10.92 3.06
CA ARG A 43 -16.11 10.83 4.16
C ARG A 43 -14.69 10.65 3.63
N VAL A 44 -13.71 11.02 4.43
CA VAL A 44 -12.31 10.62 4.16
C VAL A 44 -12.24 9.10 4.05
N GLY A 45 -11.50 8.61 3.05
CA GLY A 45 -11.42 7.19 2.69
C GLY A 45 -12.42 6.75 1.63
N THR A 46 -13.46 7.54 1.34
CA THR A 46 -14.50 7.19 0.36
C THR A 46 -13.94 7.17 -1.06
N LEU A 47 -14.30 6.14 -1.84
CA LEU A 47 -14.07 6.06 -3.27
C LEU A 47 -15.02 7.03 -4.00
N VAL A 48 -14.45 7.88 -4.84
CA VAL A 48 -15.18 8.91 -5.59
C VAL A 48 -14.81 8.90 -7.07
N GLU A 49 -15.72 9.41 -7.88
CA GLU A 49 -15.55 9.72 -9.29
C GLU A 49 -15.62 11.24 -9.46
N LEU A 50 -14.66 11.79 -10.20
CA LEU A 50 -14.69 13.19 -10.62
C LEU A 50 -15.65 13.36 -11.79
N HIS A 51 -16.46 14.42 -11.78
CA HIS A 51 -17.42 14.64 -12.86
C HIS A 51 -17.64 16.13 -13.16
N SER A 52 -18.26 16.37 -14.32
CA SER A 52 -18.62 17.72 -14.78
C SER A 52 -17.42 18.65 -14.86
N LEU A 53 -16.25 18.11 -15.21
CA LEU A 53 -15.02 18.86 -15.45
C LEU A 53 -14.86 19.14 -16.94
N SER A 54 -14.21 20.26 -17.26
CA SER A 54 -13.81 20.59 -18.64
C SER A 54 -12.55 19.83 -19.10
N ASP A 55 -11.83 19.25 -18.15
CA ASP A 55 -10.64 18.44 -18.41
C ASP A 55 -11.06 16.98 -18.61
N ASP A 56 -10.96 16.50 -19.85
CA ASP A 56 -11.36 15.14 -20.23
C ASP A 56 -10.51 14.04 -19.57
N GLU A 57 -9.27 14.34 -19.16
CA GLU A 57 -8.42 13.36 -18.46
C GLU A 57 -8.88 13.15 -17.02
N LEU A 58 -9.40 14.21 -16.39
CA LEU A 58 -9.91 14.17 -15.03
C LEU A 58 -11.38 13.78 -14.95
N ASN A 59 -12.17 14.10 -15.97
CA ASN A 59 -13.60 13.81 -15.98
C ASN A 59 -13.86 12.29 -16.09
N GLY A 60 -14.47 11.71 -15.06
CA GLY A 60 -14.65 10.26 -14.91
C GLY A 60 -13.49 9.56 -14.21
N ALA A 61 -12.44 10.29 -13.81
CA ALA A 61 -11.33 9.71 -13.06
C ALA A 61 -11.79 9.28 -11.66
N LEU A 62 -11.28 8.13 -11.22
CA LEU A 62 -11.55 7.58 -9.89
C LEU A 62 -10.45 8.00 -8.90
N GLY A 63 -10.82 8.18 -7.65
CA GLY A 63 -9.89 8.48 -6.57
C GLY A 63 -10.46 8.24 -5.18
N GLN A 64 -9.64 8.48 -4.16
CA GLN A 64 -10.02 8.40 -2.76
C GLN A 64 -10.01 9.79 -2.13
N VAL A 65 -11.04 10.14 -1.36
CA VAL A 65 -11.03 11.36 -0.53
C VAL A 65 -9.96 11.22 0.56
N VAL A 66 -8.98 12.12 0.59
CA VAL A 66 -7.89 12.11 1.57
C VAL A 66 -7.99 13.19 2.63
N SER A 67 -8.65 14.30 2.31
CA SER A 67 -8.87 15.44 3.20
C SER A 67 -10.04 16.31 2.70
N TYR A 68 -10.51 17.23 3.55
CA TYR A 68 -11.48 18.25 3.19
C TYR A 68 -11.12 19.58 3.86
N SER A 69 -11.37 20.68 3.15
CA SER A 69 -11.28 22.05 3.63
C SER A 69 -12.46 22.86 3.10
N ASP A 70 -13.04 23.73 3.92
CA ASP A 70 -14.15 24.60 3.49
C ASP A 70 -13.76 25.55 2.33
N VAL A 71 -12.47 25.89 2.25
CA VAL A 71 -11.95 26.85 1.25
C VAL A 71 -11.58 26.15 -0.06
N GLU A 72 -10.90 25.01 0.04
CA GLU A 72 -10.33 24.32 -1.13
C GLU A 72 -11.21 23.17 -1.64
N GLY A 73 -12.12 22.67 -0.81
CA GLY A 73 -12.96 21.51 -1.10
C GLY A 73 -12.31 20.19 -0.67
N PHE A 74 -12.60 19.13 -1.43
CA PHE A 74 -12.07 17.79 -1.20
C PHE A 74 -10.69 17.61 -1.82
N GLY A 75 -9.75 17.19 -0.99
CA GLY A 75 -8.49 16.62 -1.45
C GLY A 75 -8.70 15.18 -1.86
N ILE A 76 -8.39 14.87 -3.12
CA ILE A 76 -8.61 13.55 -3.72
C ILE A 76 -7.29 13.02 -4.24
N MET A 77 -6.94 11.80 -3.85
CA MET A 77 -5.86 11.02 -4.42
C MET A 77 -6.42 10.15 -5.54
N LEU A 78 -6.08 10.46 -6.79
CA LEU A 78 -6.49 9.67 -7.94
C LEU A 78 -5.80 8.30 -7.93
N ILE A 79 -6.39 7.33 -8.62
CA ILE A 79 -5.79 6.00 -8.81
C ILE A 79 -4.42 6.05 -9.51
N THR A 80 -4.11 7.16 -10.18
CA THR A 80 -2.81 7.44 -10.81
C THR A 80 -1.75 7.94 -9.83
N GLY A 81 -2.08 8.06 -8.54
CA GLY A 81 -1.23 8.65 -7.51
C GLY A 81 -1.19 10.18 -7.52
N LYS A 82 -1.89 10.84 -8.44
CA LYS A 82 -1.97 12.32 -8.50
C LYS A 82 -2.95 12.84 -7.45
N GLN A 83 -2.54 13.84 -6.68
CA GLN A 83 -3.44 14.58 -5.79
C GLN A 83 -4.08 15.76 -6.51
N VAL A 84 -5.38 15.95 -6.30
CA VAL A 84 -6.15 17.07 -6.86
C VAL A 84 -7.09 17.64 -5.80
N GLN A 85 -7.36 18.94 -5.88
CA GLN A 85 -8.39 19.62 -5.08
C GLN A 85 -9.65 19.80 -5.93
N MET A 86 -10.80 19.41 -5.39
CA MET A 86 -12.08 19.41 -6.10
C MET A 86 -13.21 19.94 -5.23
N LYS A 87 -14.09 20.74 -5.83
CA LYS A 87 -15.31 21.19 -5.16
C LYS A 87 -16.30 20.04 -5.02
N SER A 88 -17.15 20.09 -3.99
CA SER A 88 -18.19 19.07 -3.77
C SER A 88 -19.06 18.81 -5.01
N ALA A 89 -19.40 19.87 -5.76
CA ALA A 89 -20.21 19.76 -6.98
C ALA A 89 -19.55 18.97 -8.14
N ASN A 90 -18.26 18.64 -8.04
CA ASN A 90 -17.50 17.89 -9.05
C ASN A 90 -17.10 16.49 -8.57
N VAL A 91 -17.60 16.05 -7.41
CA VAL A 91 -17.23 14.79 -6.76
C VAL A 91 -18.50 14.02 -6.45
N ARG A 92 -18.55 12.76 -6.83
CA ARG A 92 -19.66 11.88 -6.50
C ARG A 92 -19.19 10.47 -6.19
N VAL A 93 -20.04 9.69 -5.53
CA VAL A 93 -19.84 8.24 -5.45
C VAL A 93 -20.01 7.66 -6.86
N PRO A 94 -19.06 6.85 -7.35
CA PRO A 94 -19.16 6.27 -8.69
C PRO A 94 -20.41 5.41 -8.82
N GLN A 95 -21.12 5.55 -9.93
CA GLN A 95 -22.26 4.71 -10.26
C GLN A 95 -21.80 3.54 -11.14
N ASP A 96 -22.46 2.39 -11.02
CA ASP A 96 -22.25 1.22 -11.89
C ASP A 96 -20.85 0.58 -11.85
N LEU A 97 -20.12 0.68 -10.73
CA LEU A 97 -18.90 -0.10 -10.51
C LEU A 97 -19.22 -1.57 -10.25
N LYS A 98 -19.33 -2.35 -11.33
CA LYS A 98 -19.41 -3.81 -11.24
C LYS A 98 -18.03 -4.41 -10.96
N LYS A 99 -17.99 -5.43 -10.09
CA LYS A 99 -16.77 -6.16 -9.73
C LYS A 99 -16.19 -6.91 -10.95
N PRO A 100 -14.86 -7.06 -11.05
CA PRO A 100 -14.22 -7.93 -12.03
C PRO A 100 -14.74 -9.37 -11.96
N GLY A 101 -15.08 -9.94 -13.12
CA GLY A 101 -15.71 -11.26 -13.23
C GLY A 101 -17.24 -11.26 -13.13
N LEU A 102 -17.85 -10.15 -12.67
CA LEU A 102 -19.30 -10.00 -12.51
C LEU A 102 -19.88 -8.93 -13.45
N GLY A 103 -19.34 -8.84 -14.67
CA GLY A 103 -19.75 -7.85 -15.67
C GLY A 103 -19.13 -6.46 -15.50
N GLY A 104 -18.03 -6.35 -14.73
CA GLY A 104 -17.19 -5.17 -14.65
C GLY A 104 -16.48 -4.82 -15.97
N LYS A 105 -16.06 -3.56 -16.08
CA LYS A 105 -15.19 -3.08 -17.17
C LYS A 105 -13.76 -3.59 -16.94
N PRO A 106 -12.87 -3.52 -17.95
CA PRO A 106 -11.45 -3.84 -17.76
C PRO A 106 -10.74 -2.96 -16.70
N SER A 107 -11.27 -1.76 -16.45
CA SER A 107 -10.81 -0.86 -15.40
C SER A 107 -11.43 -1.12 -14.03
N SER A 108 -12.38 -2.06 -13.91
CA SER A 108 -12.98 -2.43 -12.63
C SER A 108 -11.93 -3.07 -11.71
N PHE A 109 -12.17 -2.92 -10.41
CA PHE A 109 -11.37 -3.50 -9.35
C PHE A 109 -12.28 -3.84 -8.17
N ASP A 110 -11.79 -4.65 -7.24
CA ASP A 110 -12.52 -5.00 -6.03
C ASP A 110 -12.21 -4.04 -4.89
N VAL A 111 -10.93 -3.72 -4.72
CA VAL A 111 -10.44 -2.89 -3.61
C VAL A 111 -9.52 -1.80 -4.13
N LEU A 112 -9.73 -0.58 -3.64
CA LEU A 112 -8.80 0.53 -3.80
C LEU A 112 -7.88 0.61 -2.57
N VAL A 113 -6.60 0.35 -2.77
CA VAL A 113 -5.54 0.52 -1.78
C VAL A 113 -5.00 1.94 -1.90
N GLY A 114 -5.61 2.84 -1.14
CA GLY A 114 -5.21 4.23 -1.03
C GLY A 114 -4.60 4.58 0.33
N PRO A 115 -4.09 5.81 0.50
CA PRO A 115 -3.43 6.27 1.72
C PRO A 115 -4.35 6.33 2.96
N ARG A 116 -5.66 6.19 2.77
CA ARG A 116 -6.66 6.17 3.86
C ARG A 116 -7.37 4.81 3.97
N MET A 117 -6.82 3.76 3.36
CA MET A 117 -7.38 2.42 3.49
C MET A 117 -7.18 1.89 4.92
N ASP A 118 -8.21 1.28 5.49
CA ASP A 118 -8.12 0.54 6.76
C ASP A 118 -7.61 -0.88 6.45
N GLU A 119 -6.48 -1.26 7.08
CA GLU A 119 -5.84 -2.57 6.87
C GLU A 119 -6.74 -3.74 7.29
N THR A 120 -7.59 -3.55 8.30
CA THR A 120 -8.52 -4.59 8.77
C THR A 120 -9.58 -4.85 7.71
N LEU A 121 -10.17 -3.79 7.17
CA LEU A 121 -11.17 -3.89 6.11
C LEU A 121 -10.58 -4.43 4.82
N LEU A 122 -9.30 -4.13 4.54
CA LEU A 122 -8.60 -4.67 3.38
C LEU A 122 -8.52 -6.20 3.43
N ALA A 123 -8.13 -6.76 4.57
CA ALA A 123 -8.03 -8.21 4.73
C ALA A 123 -9.38 -8.90 4.54
N ASP A 124 -10.45 -8.32 5.09
CA ASP A 124 -11.81 -8.85 4.96
C ASP A 124 -12.30 -8.82 3.51
N GLU A 125 -12.12 -7.71 2.79
CA GLU A 125 -12.53 -7.59 1.39
C GLU A 125 -11.72 -8.51 0.47
N VAL A 126 -10.41 -8.66 0.70
CA VAL A 126 -9.57 -9.60 -0.06
C VAL A 126 -10.03 -11.03 0.19
N SER A 127 -10.26 -11.40 1.45
CA SER A 127 -10.76 -12.72 1.84
C SER A 127 -12.10 -13.03 1.17
N ALA A 128 -13.07 -12.10 1.27
CA ALA A 128 -14.38 -12.23 0.63
C ALA A 128 -14.26 -12.45 -0.89
N CYS A 129 -13.42 -11.66 -1.57
CA CYS A 129 -13.19 -11.82 -3.01
C CYS A 129 -12.56 -13.18 -3.35
N LEU A 130 -11.57 -13.64 -2.58
CA LEU A 130 -10.95 -14.95 -2.80
C LEU A 130 -11.96 -16.09 -2.62
N PHE A 131 -12.82 -16.03 -1.61
CA PHE A 131 -13.87 -17.04 -1.40
C PHE A 131 -14.99 -16.99 -2.45
N GLU A 132 -15.42 -15.80 -2.88
CA GLU A 132 -16.54 -15.65 -3.82
C GLU A 132 -16.15 -16.01 -5.26
N LYS A 133 -14.97 -15.59 -5.71
CA LYS A 133 -14.58 -15.68 -7.12
C LYS A 133 -13.20 -16.30 -7.38
N GLY A 134 -12.43 -16.60 -6.33
CA GLY A 134 -11.11 -17.23 -6.46
C GLY A 134 -9.96 -16.28 -6.82
N PHE A 135 -10.21 -14.97 -6.89
CA PHE A 135 -9.19 -13.95 -7.15
C PHE A 135 -9.59 -12.60 -6.54
N CYS A 136 -8.67 -11.64 -6.44
CA CYS A 136 -8.96 -10.27 -6.00
C CYS A 136 -8.13 -9.28 -6.83
N VAL A 137 -8.78 -8.30 -7.45
CA VAL A 137 -8.12 -7.25 -8.24
C VAL A 137 -8.04 -6.00 -7.38
N MET A 138 -6.82 -5.64 -7.00
CA MET A 138 -6.54 -4.44 -6.22
C MET A 138 -6.01 -3.34 -7.13
N ARG A 139 -6.46 -2.10 -6.91
CA ARG A 139 -5.84 -0.91 -7.49
C ARG A 139 -5.11 -0.16 -6.39
N VAL A 140 -3.86 0.20 -6.63
CA VAL A 140 -3.04 0.96 -5.69
C VAL A 140 -2.92 2.38 -6.20
N CYS A 141 -3.15 3.38 -5.34
CA CYS A 141 -2.86 4.78 -5.68
C CYS A 141 -1.34 5.00 -5.69
N GLN A 142 -0.68 4.62 -6.79
CA GLN A 142 0.76 4.77 -6.97
C GLN A 142 1.05 5.67 -8.15
N SER A 143 2.07 6.53 -8.03
CA SER A 143 2.47 7.39 -9.13
C SER A 143 3.09 6.60 -10.27
N VAL A 144 2.86 7.04 -11.51
CA VAL A 144 3.43 6.41 -12.71
C VAL A 144 4.97 6.39 -12.63
N GLU A 145 5.58 7.46 -12.13
CA GLU A 145 7.03 7.55 -11.96
C GLU A 145 7.59 6.49 -10.99
N GLU A 146 6.89 6.21 -9.90
CA GLU A 146 7.30 5.17 -8.94
C GLU A 146 7.18 3.77 -9.54
N VAL A 147 6.13 3.52 -10.34
CA VAL A 147 5.95 2.27 -11.07
C VAL A 147 7.10 2.06 -12.05
N GLU A 148 7.44 3.09 -12.83
CA GLU A 148 8.55 3.05 -13.79
C GLU A 148 9.90 2.81 -13.09
N LYS A 149 10.19 3.54 -12.01
CA LYS A 149 11.41 3.34 -11.22
C LYS A 149 11.50 1.94 -10.63
N THR A 150 10.38 1.42 -10.12
CA THR A 150 10.31 0.06 -9.58
C THR A 150 10.59 -0.96 -10.67
N PHE A 151 10.03 -0.77 -11.86
CA PHE A 151 10.22 -1.65 -12.99
C PHE A 151 11.67 -1.65 -13.49
N GLU A 152 12.32 -0.49 -13.59
CA GLU A 152 13.74 -0.41 -13.94
C GLU A 152 14.62 -1.07 -12.88
N ALA A 153 14.36 -0.83 -11.59
CA ALA A 153 15.07 -1.52 -10.51
C ALA A 153 14.91 -3.05 -10.59
N MET A 154 13.72 -3.55 -10.93
CA MET A 154 13.49 -4.97 -11.16
C MET A 154 14.31 -5.51 -12.34
N LYS A 155 14.40 -4.78 -13.44
CA LYS A 155 15.25 -5.18 -14.59
C LYS A 155 16.71 -5.23 -14.22
N GLU A 156 17.22 -4.23 -13.50
CA GLU A 156 18.60 -4.21 -13.03
C GLU A 156 18.90 -5.41 -12.12
N MET A 157 17.99 -5.74 -11.19
CA MET A 157 18.13 -6.91 -10.34
C MET A 157 18.08 -8.23 -11.13
N ALA A 158 17.25 -8.34 -12.18
CA ALA A 158 17.25 -9.47 -13.09
C ALA A 158 18.61 -9.62 -13.80
N GLN A 159 19.12 -8.53 -14.38
CA GLN A 159 20.40 -8.53 -15.10
C GLN A 159 21.58 -8.84 -14.18
N ALA A 160 21.53 -8.39 -12.92
CA ALA A 160 22.52 -8.71 -11.90
C ALA A 160 22.42 -10.16 -11.37
N GLY A 161 21.46 -10.97 -11.85
CA GLY A 161 21.22 -12.34 -11.37
C GLY A 161 20.72 -12.40 -9.92
N LYS A 162 20.21 -11.28 -9.39
CA LYS A 162 19.72 -11.17 -8.01
C LYS A 162 18.25 -11.52 -7.87
N LEU A 163 17.47 -11.40 -8.95
CA LEU A 163 16.16 -12.04 -9.01
C LEU A 163 16.38 -13.53 -9.18
N GLN A 164 16.59 -14.22 -8.06
CA GLN A 164 16.47 -15.66 -8.03
C GLN A 164 15.06 -16.01 -8.47
N ARG A 165 14.93 -17.02 -9.33
CA ARG A 165 13.63 -17.67 -9.50
C ARG A 165 13.17 -18.08 -8.10
N PHE A 166 11.94 -17.74 -7.72
CA PHE A 166 11.32 -18.42 -6.59
C PHE A 166 11.54 -19.92 -6.80
N ALA A 167 11.98 -20.63 -5.75
CA ALA A 167 12.08 -22.07 -5.83
C ALA A 167 10.73 -22.57 -6.34
N GLU A 168 10.74 -23.16 -7.53
CA GLU A 168 9.55 -23.82 -8.06
C GLU A 168 9.32 -25.00 -7.11
N GLU A 169 8.38 -24.84 -6.17
CA GLU A 169 7.92 -25.95 -5.36
C GLU A 169 7.15 -26.89 -6.29
N VAL A 170 7.89 -27.78 -6.95
CA VAL A 170 7.32 -28.91 -7.66
C VAL A 170 6.92 -29.91 -6.58
N GLU A 171 5.63 -29.93 -6.23
CA GLU A 171 5.04 -30.93 -5.34
C GLU A 171 4.93 -32.29 -6.07
N GLU A 172 6.06 -32.86 -6.48
CA GLU A 172 6.13 -34.21 -7.03
C GLU A 172 6.00 -35.22 -5.87
N GLY A 173 4.76 -35.63 -5.55
CA GLY A 173 4.54 -36.95 -4.91
C GLY A 173 3.58 -37.07 -3.72
N TYR A 174 2.75 -36.09 -3.36
CA TYR A 174 1.80 -36.27 -2.24
C TYR A 174 0.44 -36.91 -2.59
N LEU A 175 0.18 -37.25 -3.87
CA LEU A 175 -0.90 -38.15 -4.22
C LEU A 175 -0.38 -39.59 -4.17
N GLY A 176 -0.48 -40.18 -2.98
CA GLY A 176 0.01 -41.50 -2.64
C GLY A 176 -0.27 -42.56 -3.72
N THR A 177 0.76 -43.35 -4.01
CA THR A 177 0.78 -44.43 -5.01
C THR A 177 -0.14 -45.62 -4.65
N ASN A 178 -1.09 -45.48 -3.73
CA ASN A 178 -1.88 -46.58 -3.17
C ASN A 178 -3.37 -46.24 -2.99
N ASN A 179 -4.02 -45.65 -4.00
CA ASN A 179 -5.46 -45.83 -4.16
C ASN A 179 -5.71 -47.00 -5.13
N ARG A 180 -5.65 -48.21 -4.59
CA ARG A 180 -6.06 -49.45 -5.26
C ARG A 180 -7.07 -50.17 -4.38
#